data_AF-A0A183HIP5-F1
#
_entry.id   AF-A0A183HIP5-F1
#
_cell.length_a   1.000
_cell.length_b   1.000
_cell.length_c   1.000
_cell.angle_alpha   90.00
_cell.angle_beta   90.00
_cell.angle_gamma   90.00
#
_symmetry.space_group_name_H-M   'P 1'
#
loop_
_entity.id
_entity.type
_entity.pdbx_description
1 polymer ?
#
loop_
_entity_poly.entity_id
_entity_poly.type
_entity_poly.pdbx_seq_one_letter_code
_entity_poly.pdbx_strand_id
1 'polypeptide(L)'
;MGHFYANYLADTFFNPTGWGKGQLFINGHNIGRYWPSIGPQITLYVPKPYLKHHNTIIMLELEKSGNCHNQFCTINFIDYPIFNFTESKNYHA
;
A
#
# COMPACT_ATOMS: atom_id res chain seq x y z
N MET A 1 -3.63 12.18 3.94
CA MET A 1 -4.88 11.92 3.17
C MET A 1 -4.63 12.33 1.73
N GLY A 2 -5.17 11.59 0.78
CA GLY A 2 -5.07 11.90 -0.64
C GLY A 2 -6.30 11.47 -1.41
N HIS A 3 -6.33 11.79 -2.70
CA HIS A 3 -7.41 11.46 -3.60
C HIS A 3 -6.87 10.94 -4.93
N PHE A 4 -7.59 10.04 -5.57
CA PHE A 4 -7.30 9.64 -6.94
C PHE A 4 -8.59 9.35 -7.70
N TYR A 5 -8.52 9.53 -9.02
CA TYR A 5 -9.58 9.16 -9.95
C TYR A 5 -9.25 7.84 -10.63
N ALA A 6 -10.21 6.94 -10.70
CA ALA A 6 -10.10 5.67 -11.41
C ALA A 6 -10.97 5.71 -12.66
N ASN A 7 -10.35 5.62 -13.84
CA ASN A 7 -11.08 5.58 -15.12
C ASN A 7 -11.89 4.29 -15.29
N TYR A 8 -11.38 3.18 -14.73
CA TYR A 8 -12.02 1.87 -14.74
C TYR A 8 -11.91 1.24 -13.35
N LEU A 9 -12.97 0.54 -12.92
CA LEU A 9 -12.99 -0.15 -11.64
C LEU A 9 -12.65 -1.62 -11.84
N ALA A 10 -11.50 -2.02 -11.31
CA ALA A 10 -11.00 -3.39 -11.29
C ALA A 10 -10.33 -3.68 -9.95
N ASP A 11 -10.17 -4.96 -9.65
CA ASP A 11 -9.31 -5.40 -8.55
C ASP A 11 -7.88 -4.91 -8.79
N THR A 12 -7.18 -4.56 -7.72
CA THR A 12 -5.81 -4.06 -7.81
C THR A 12 -5.03 -4.35 -6.54
N PHE A 13 -3.76 -3.99 -6.52
CA PHE A 13 -2.87 -4.16 -5.38
C PHE A 13 -2.17 -2.85 -5.06
N PHE A 14 -2.32 -2.36 -3.83
CA PHE A 14 -1.51 -1.25 -3.35
C PHE A 14 -0.06 -1.70 -3.20
N ASN A 15 0.86 -0.96 -3.83
CA ASN A 15 2.29 -1.20 -3.75
C ASN A 15 2.94 -0.17 -2.82
N PRO A 16 3.35 -0.56 -1.60
CA PRO A 16 4.01 0.32 -0.63
C PRO A 16 5.52 0.46 -0.87
N THR A 17 6.07 0.04 -2.01
CA THR A 17 7.52 0.17 -2.27
C THR A 17 7.98 1.62 -2.11
N GLY A 18 9.00 1.82 -1.27
CA GLY A 18 9.50 3.14 -0.88
C GLY A 18 8.94 3.67 0.44
N TRP A 19 7.87 3.07 0.98
CA TRP A 19 7.29 3.37 2.29
C TRP A 19 7.82 2.44 3.39
N GLY A 20 7.63 2.82 4.65
CA GLY A 20 8.11 2.09 5.82
C GLY A 20 7.13 1.02 6.29
N LYS A 21 6.30 1.36 7.27
CA LYS A 21 5.33 0.46 7.89
C LYS A 21 4.08 1.22 8.29
N GLY A 22 2.92 0.61 8.06
CA GLY A 22 1.70 1.21 8.55
C GLY A 22 0.42 0.58 8.06
N GLN A 23 -0.64 1.38 7.97
CA GLN A 23 -1.99 0.95 7.64
C GLN A 23 -2.56 1.75 6.47
N LEU A 24 -3.26 1.06 5.57
CA LEU A 24 -3.96 1.68 4.44
C LEU A 24 -5.48 1.62 4.61
N PHE A 25 -6.15 2.73 4.32
CA PHE A 25 -7.60 2.81 4.20
C PHE A 25 -8.00 3.43 2.86
N ILE A 26 -8.97 2.84 2.18
CA ILE A 26 -9.56 3.38 0.96
C ILE A 26 -11.07 3.51 1.17
N ASN A 27 -11.61 4.71 0.94
CA ASN A 27 -13.04 5.02 1.10
C ASN A 27 -13.61 4.59 2.47
N GLY A 28 -12.80 4.67 3.53
CA GLY A 28 -13.17 4.25 4.89
C GLY A 28 -12.98 2.76 5.19
N HIS A 29 -12.71 1.91 4.19
CA HIS A 29 -12.40 0.50 4.40
C HIS A 29 -10.93 0.33 4.78
N ASN A 30 -10.66 -0.40 5.88
CA ASN A 30 -9.32 -0.79 6.26
C ASN A 30 -8.81 -1.90 5.33
N ILE A 31 -7.84 -1.58 4.48
CA ILE A 31 -7.28 -2.53 3.50
C ILE A 31 -6.30 -3.49 4.16
N GLY A 32 -5.55 -3.02 5.16
CA GLY A 32 -4.60 -3.85 5.87
C GLY A 32 -3.29 -3.14 6.20
N ARG A 33 -2.41 -3.93 6.82
CA ARG A 33 -1.09 -3.51 7.27
C ARG A 33 -0.07 -3.77 6.18
N TYR A 34 0.73 -2.77 5.80
CA TYR A 34 1.90 -2.95 4.95
C TYR A 34 3.19 -2.90 5.78
N TRP A 35 4.18 -3.72 5.39
CA TRP A 35 5.54 -3.67 5.92
C TRP A 35 6.54 -4.23 4.88
N PRO A 36 6.76 -3.52 3.76
CA PRO A 36 7.56 -4.00 2.64
C PRO A 36 9.01 -4.39 2.99
N SER A 37 9.60 -3.82 4.04
CA SER A 37 10.97 -4.14 4.46
C SER A 37 11.10 -5.51 5.14
N ILE A 38 10.01 -6.07 5.67
CA ILE A 38 9.99 -7.38 6.33
C ILE A 38 9.40 -8.46 5.42
N GLY A 39 8.34 -8.16 4.66
CA GLY A 39 7.65 -9.15 3.84
C GLY A 39 7.01 -10.29 4.68
N PRO A 40 6.73 -11.47 4.08
CA PRO A 40 6.86 -11.76 2.66
C PRO A 40 5.81 -11.06 1.82
N GLN A 41 4.62 -10.75 2.37
CA GLN A 41 3.62 -9.99 1.64
C GLN A 41 4.05 -8.52 1.49
N ILE A 42 4.23 -8.08 0.24
CA ILE A 42 4.63 -6.70 -0.05
C ILE A 42 3.42 -5.86 -0.42
N THR A 43 2.59 -6.32 -1.37
CA THR A 43 1.41 -5.58 -1.80
C THR A 43 0.13 -6.00 -1.07
N LEU A 44 -0.82 -5.06 -0.96
CA LEU A 44 -2.12 -5.30 -0.35
C LEU A 44 -3.19 -5.38 -1.43
N TYR A 45 -3.97 -6.47 -1.43
CA TYR A 45 -5.13 -6.60 -2.33
C TYR A 45 -6.18 -5.54 -2.01
N VAL A 46 -6.69 -4.89 -3.04
CA VAL A 46 -7.75 -3.89 -3.00
C VAL A 46 -8.90 -4.40 -3.86
N PRO A 47 -10.01 -4.85 -3.24
CA PRO A 47 -11.18 -5.33 -3.97
C PRO A 47 -11.83 -4.19 -4.77
N LYS A 48 -12.23 -4.47 -6.01
CA LYS A 48 -13.04 -3.57 -6.85
C LYS A 48 -14.25 -2.99 -6.11
N PRO A 49 -15.01 -3.75 -5.29
CA PRO A 49 -16.15 -3.19 -4.56
C PRO A 49 -15.82 -2.05 -3.59
N TYR A 50 -14.55 -1.90 -3.18
CA TYR A 50 -14.12 -0.80 -2.30
C TYR A 50 -13.74 0.46 -3.08
N LEU A 51 -13.69 0.39 -4.41
CA LEU A 51 -13.31 1.48 -5.30
C LEU A 51 -14.53 2.18 -5.91
N LYS A 52 -14.35 3.48 -6.15
CA LYS A 52 -15.27 4.38 -6.84
C LYS A 52 -14.49 5.10 -7.94
N HIS A 53 -15.17 5.88 -8.79
CA HIS A 53 -14.46 6.72 -9.76
C HIS A 53 -13.67 7.84 -9.09
N HIS A 54 -14.10 8.32 -7.92
CA HIS A 54 -13.36 9.26 -7.07
C HIS A 54 -13.13 8.62 -5.69
N ASN A 55 -11.88 8.38 -5.34
CA ASN A 55 -11.49 7.66 -4.13
C ASN A 55 -10.79 8.58 -3.14
N THR A 56 -11.06 8.35 -1.86
CA THR A 56 -10.28 8.93 -0.76
C THR A 56 -9.36 7.87 -0.19
N ILE A 57 -8.11 8.25 0.05
CA ILE A 57 -7.12 7.38 0.69
C ILE A 57 -6.55 8.00 1.96
N ILE A 58 -6.43 7.17 2.98
CA ILE A 58 -5.75 7.51 4.23
C ILE A 58 -4.67 6.46 4.45
N MET A 59 -3.45 6.93 4.63
CA MET A 59 -2.29 6.11 4.95
C MET A 59 -1.73 6.61 6.28
N LEU A 60 -1.69 5.73 7.28
CA LEU A 60 -0.96 5.96 8.51
C LEU A 60 0.42 5.33 8.32
N GLU A 61 1.48 6.12 8.43
CA GLU A 61 2.88 5.68 8.33
C GLU A 61 3.55 5.84 9.70
N LEU A 62 4.25 4.81 10.15
CA LEU A 62 4.75 4.68 11.52
C LEU A 62 6.27 4.70 11.61
N GLU A 63 6.98 4.51 10.51
CA GLU A 63 8.46 4.43 10.52
C GLU A 63 9.08 5.53 9.66
N LYS A 64 8.85 5.51 8.36
CA LYS A 64 9.50 6.43 7.41
C LYS A 64 8.51 6.89 6.36
N SER A 65 8.29 8.21 6.29
CA SER A 65 7.53 8.81 5.19
C SER A 65 8.20 8.44 3.86
N GLY A 66 7.45 7.74 3.01
CA GLY A 66 7.93 7.19 1.74
C GLY A 66 8.10 8.24 0.66
N ASN A 67 7.79 7.87 -0.59
CA ASN A 67 7.97 8.66 -1.83
C ASN A 67 7.32 10.05 -1.79
N CYS A 68 7.92 10.98 -1.05
CA CYS A 68 7.45 12.32 -0.80
C CYS A 68 8.51 13.32 -1.28
N HIS A 69 8.15 14.17 -2.24
CA HIS A 69 9.00 15.23 -2.76
C HIS A 69 8.28 16.57 -2.66
N ASN A 70 8.92 17.58 -2.04
CA ASN A 70 8.32 18.90 -1.82
C ASN A 70 6.88 18.83 -1.25
N GLN A 71 6.67 17.98 -0.23
CA GLN A 71 5.37 17.74 0.42
C GLN A 71 4.32 16.98 -0.42
N PHE A 72 4.63 16.61 -1.66
CA PHE A 72 3.78 15.74 -2.49
C PHE A 72 4.22 14.30 -2.32
N CYS A 73 3.34 13.47 -1.76
CA CYS A 73 3.57 12.04 -1.62
C CYS A 73 2.75 11.28 -2.66
N THR A 74 3.34 10.25 -3.25
CA THR A 74 2.67 9.39 -4.22
C THR A 74 2.59 7.96 -3.72
N ILE A 75 1.52 7.29 -4.09
CA ILE A 75 1.34 5.86 -3.92
C ILE A 75 1.06 5.23 -5.27
N ASN A 76 1.32 3.92 -5.38
CA ASN A 76 1.15 3.20 -6.62
C ASN A 76 0.21 2.00 -6.45
N PHE A 77 -0.54 1.70 -7.50
CA PHE A 77 -1.38 0.51 -7.61
C PHE A 77 -0.91 -0.32 -8.81
N ILE A 78 -0.85 -1.64 -8.63
CA ILE A 78 -0.43 -2.59 -9.66
C ILE A 78 -1.47 -3.71 -9.82
N ASP A 79 -1.38 -4.48 -10.89
CA ASP A 79 -2.34 -5.53 -11.27
C ASP A 79 -1.92 -6.96 -10.86
N TYR A 80 -0.81 -7.11 -10.13
CA TYR A 80 -0.34 -8.40 -9.61
C TYR A 80 0.13 -8.30 -8.15
N PRO A 81 0.05 -9.39 -7.37
CA PRO A 81 0.61 -9.42 -6.03
C PRO A 81 2.14 -9.53 -6.08
N ILE A 82 2.82 -8.91 -5.12
CA ILE A 82 4.25 -9.11 -4.88
C ILE A 82 4.42 -9.77 -3.52
N PHE A 83 5.10 -10.92 -3.53
CA PHE A 83 5.60 -11.58 -2.34
C PHE A 83 7.12 -11.68 -2.42
N ASN A 84 7.83 -11.28 -1.37
CA ASN A 84 9.26 -11.38 -1.25
C ASN A 84 9.63 -12.36 -0.12
N PHE A 85 9.86 -13.62 -0.48
CA PHE A 85 10.18 -14.69 0.47
C PHE A 85 11.67 -14.80 0.79
N THR A 86 12.47 -13.74 0.67
CA THR A 86 13.89 -13.79 1.05
C THR A 86 14.05 -14.49 2.40
N GLU A 87 14.89 -15.54 2.43
CA GLU A 87 15.11 -16.40 3.59
C GLU A 87 15.36 -15.55 4.83
N SER A 88 14.74 -15.95 5.94
CA SER A 88 14.88 -15.31 7.24
C SER A 88 16.32 -14.87 7.46
N LYS A 89 16.56 -13.56 7.62
CA LYS A 89 17.76 -13.12 8.35
C LYS A 89 17.77 -13.93 9.62
N ASN A 90 18.80 -14.75 9.81
CA ASN A 90 18.99 -15.59 10.99
C ASN A 90 18.80 -14.74 12.24
N TYR A 91 17.59 -14.76 12.81
CA TYR A 91 17.39 -14.35 14.18
C TYR A 91 18.01 -15.48 14.98
N HIS A 92 19.30 -15.32 15.29
CA HIS A 92 19.95 -16.13 16.32
C HIS A 92 19.16 -15.90 17.61
N ALA A 93 18.38 -16.91 17.98
CA ALA A 93 17.78 -17.04 19.30
C ALA A 93 18.88 -17.26 20.34
#